data_AF-A0A502DYA5-F1
#
_entry.id   AF-A0A502DYA5-F1
#
_cell.length_a   1.000
_cell.length_b   1.000
_cell.length_c   1.000
_cell.angle_alpha   90.00
_cell.angle_beta   90.00
_cell.angle_gamma   90.00
#
_symmetry.space_group_name_H-M   'P 1'
#
loop_
_entity.id
_entity.type
_entity.pdbx_description
1 polymer ?
#
loop_
_entity_poly.entity_id
_entity_poly.type
_entity_poly.pdbx_seq_one_letter_code
_entity_poly.pdbx_strand_id
1 'polypeptide(L)' 'MARANDWAGKVMALVNGGNTAAAIAQIKVAPSVKDLKALQTIMTLSRLTGKHRQVDAAITENLALLAAPRLHRSP' A
#
# COMPACT_ATOMS: atom_id res chain seq x y z
N MET A 1 5.12 21.27 -7.03
CA MET A 1 4.05 20.43 -6.44
C MET A 1 4.12 19.06 -7.08
N ALA A 2 4.74 18.07 -6.42
CA ALA A 2 4.67 16.69 -6.88
C ALA A 2 3.20 16.25 -6.87
N ARG A 3 2.71 15.75 -8.02
CA ARG A 3 1.31 15.37 -8.23
C ARG A 3 0.85 14.42 -7.12
N ALA A 4 -0.42 14.53 -6.75
CA ALA A 4 -1.07 13.66 -5.77
C ALA A 4 -0.67 12.19 -5.99
N ASN A 5 0.15 11.70 -5.05
CA ASN A 5 0.61 10.33 -4.81
C ASN A 5 1.31 9.58 -5.96
N ASP A 6 2.46 10.10 -6.41
CA ASP A 6 3.45 9.39 -7.25
C ASP A 6 3.77 7.96 -6.73
N TRP A 7 3.86 7.79 -5.40
CA TRP A 7 4.14 6.49 -4.80
C TRP A 7 3.04 5.45 -5.09
N ALA A 8 1.77 5.78 -4.88
CA ALA A 8 0.67 4.84 -5.07
C ALA A 8 0.54 4.42 -6.54
N GLY A 9 0.78 5.35 -7.47
CA GLY A 9 0.85 5.07 -8.90
C GLY A 9 1.96 4.07 -9.26
N LYS A 10 3.16 4.24 -8.69
CA LYS A 10 4.29 3.32 -8.89
C LYS A 10 3.99 1.91 -8.36
N VAL A 11 3.38 1.80 -7.18
CA VAL A 11 3.00 0.49 -6.62
C VAL A 11 1.91 -0.17 -7.48
N MET A 12 0.94 0.61 -7.99
CA MET A 12 -0.07 0.09 -8.92
C MET A 12 0.53 -0.42 -10.22
N ALA A 13 1.59 0.20 -10.73
CA ALA A 13 2.31 -0.32 -11.90
C ALA A 13 2.92 -1.70 -11.63
N LEU A 14 3.45 -1.94 -10.42
CA LEU A 14 3.96 -3.25 -10.02
C LEU A 14 2.84 -4.30 -9.92
N VAL A 15 1.69 -3.93 -9.33
CA VAL A 15 0.51 -4.81 -9.24
C VAL A 15 0.00 -5.20 -10.63
N ASN A 16 -0.19 -4.22 -11.51
CA ASN A 16 -0.67 -4.46 -12.89
C ASN A 16 0.34 -5.25 -13.73
N GLY A 17 1.65 -5.10 -13.46
CA GLY A 17 2.70 -5.91 -14.07
C GLY A 17 2.81 -7.34 -13.50
N GLY A 18 1.94 -7.73 -12.56
CA GLY A 18 1.96 -9.05 -11.93
C GLY A 18 3.08 -9.23 -10.90
N ASN A 19 3.93 -8.23 -10.65
CA ASN A 19 5.01 -8.29 -9.69
C ASN A 19 4.52 -8.03 -8.26
N THR A 20 3.75 -9.00 -7.76
CA THR A 20 3.11 -8.95 -6.45
C THR A 20 4.14 -8.86 -5.32
N ALA A 21 5.27 -9.54 -5.43
CA ALA A 21 6.34 -9.52 -4.43
C ALA A 21 6.94 -8.11 -4.27
N ALA A 22 7.26 -7.43 -5.38
CA ALA A 22 7.78 -6.06 -5.33
C ALA A 22 6.72 -5.07 -4.81
N ALA A 23 5.45 -5.23 -5.19
CA ALA A 23 4.37 -4.40 -4.67
C ALA A 23 4.25 -4.52 -3.13
N ILE A 24 4.28 -5.75 -2.61
CA ILE A 24 4.26 -6.02 -1.17
C ILE A 24 5.48 -5.41 -0.46
N ALA A 25 6.67 -5.52 -1.05
CA ALA A 25 7.88 -4.91 -0.49
C ALA A 25 7.73 -3.40 -0.35
N GLN A 26 7.18 -2.72 -1.36
CA GLN A 26 6.92 -1.28 -1.31
C GLN A 26 5.86 -0.91 -0.26
N ILE A 27 4.79 -1.69 -0.12
CA ILE A 27 3.74 -1.50 0.88
C ILE A 27 4.31 -1.55 2.31
N LYS A 28 5.23 -2.48 2.58
CA LYS A 28 5.89 -2.61 3.89
C LYS A 28 6.75 -1.42 4.28
N VAL A 29 7.23 -0.66 3.29
CA VAL A 29 8.05 0.55 3.51
C VAL A 29 7.29 1.83 3.13
N ALA A 30 5.95 1.78 3.17
CA ALA A 30 5.13 2.91 2.77
C ALA A 30 5.46 4.17 3.59
N PRO A 31 5.59 5.35 2.96
CA PRO A 31 6.03 6.57 3.65
C PRO A 31 5.02 7.08 4.68
N SER A 32 3.72 6.88 4.43
CA SER A 32 2.66 7.40 5.28
C SER A 32 1.36 6.59 5.19
N VAL A 33 0.49 6.77 6.19
CA VAL A 33 -0.90 6.25 6.17
C VAL A 33 -1.68 6.79 4.97
N LYS A 34 -1.42 8.05 4.57
CA LYS A 34 -2.09 8.68 3.42
C LYS A 34 -1.77 7.96 2.11
N ASP A 35 -0.53 7.53 1.95
CA ASP A 35 -0.08 6.80 0.75
C ASP A 35 -0.74 5.42 0.68
N LEU A 36 -0.78 4.68 1.78
CA LEU A 36 -1.48 3.38 1.86
C LEU A 36 -2.98 3.52 1.60
N LYS A 37 -3.64 4.54 2.17
CA LYS A 37 -5.08 4.80 1.91
C LYS A 37 -5.33 5.10 0.44
N ALA A 38 -4.47 5.90 -0.19
CA ALA A 38 -4.61 6.18 -1.62
C ALA A 38 -4.43 4.93 -2.48
N LEU A 39 -3.45 4.07 -2.17
CA LEU A 39 -3.29 2.79 -2.85
C LEU A 39 -4.53 1.90 -2.66
N GLN A 40 -5.07 1.81 -1.45
CA GLN A 40 -6.30 1.05 -1.15
C GLN A 40 -7.50 1.58 -1.96
N THR A 41 -7.64 2.90 -2.06
CA THR A 41 -8.68 3.53 -2.88
C THR A 41 -8.51 3.16 -4.36
N ILE A 42 -7.28 3.26 -4.90
CA ILE A 42 -7.03 2.92 -6.31
C ILE A 42 -7.30 1.44 -6.59
N MET A 43 -6.91 0.52 -5.69
CA MET A 43 -7.20 -0.91 -5.80
C MET A 43 -8.71 -1.19 -5.87
N THR A 44 -9.48 -0.50 -5.02
CA THR A 44 -10.95 -0.61 -4.99
C THR A 44 -11.57 -0.07 -6.27
N LEU A 45 -11.19 1.14 -6.70
CA LEU A 45 -11.71 1.76 -7.91
C LEU A 45 -11.33 0.97 -9.18
N SER A 46 -10.16 0.33 -9.18
CA SER A 46 -9.67 -0.52 -10.28
C SER A 46 -10.27 -1.93 -10.26
N ARG A 47 -11.12 -2.26 -9.26
CA ARG A 47 -11.70 -3.60 -9.06
C ARG A 47 -10.63 -4.70 -9.00
N LEU A 48 -9.51 -4.40 -8.34
CA LEU A 48 -8.40 -5.34 -8.11
C LEU A 48 -8.40 -5.92 -6.69
N THR A 49 -9.16 -5.31 -5.78
CA THR A 49 -9.41 -5.88 -4.45
C THR A 49 -9.97 -7.30 -4.59
N GLY A 50 -9.44 -8.24 -3.82
CA GLY A 50 -9.77 -9.67 -3.85
C GLY A 50 -9.04 -10.46 -4.94
N LYS A 51 -8.58 -9.83 -6.02
CA LYS A 51 -7.77 -10.49 -7.05
C LYS A 51 -6.35 -10.75 -6.57
N HIS A 52 -5.78 -9.78 -5.84
CA HIS A 52 -4.44 -9.88 -5.28
C HIS A 52 -4.50 -9.97 -3.74
N ARG A 53 -5.03 -11.09 -3.22
CA ARG A 53 -5.26 -11.28 -1.77
C ARG A 53 -4.05 -10.96 -0.89
N GLN A 54 -2.83 -11.28 -1.35
CA GLN A 54 -1.61 -10.97 -0.60
C GLN A 54 -1.30 -9.46 -0.57
N VAL A 55 -1.62 -8.73 -1.63
CA VAL A 55 -1.49 -7.26 -1.69
C VAL A 55 -2.52 -6.63 -0.76
N ASP A 56 -3.77 -7.11 -0.78
CA ASP A 56 -4.83 -6.62 0.09
C ASP A 56 -4.50 -6.83 1.58
N ALA A 57 -3.97 -8.01 1.92
CA ALA A 57 -3.49 -8.32 3.27
C ALA A 57 -2.36 -7.37 3.68
N ALA A 58 -1.34 -7.20 2.83
CA ALA A 58 -0.21 -6.31 3.11
C ALA A 58 -0.66 -4.85 3.34
N ILE A 59 -1.61 -4.34 2.55
CA ILE A 59 -2.17 -2.98 2.75
C ILE A 59 -2.85 -2.87 4.11
N THR A 60 -3.68 -3.86 4.45
CA THR A 60 -4.45 -3.87 5.70
C THR A 60 -3.56 -3.94 6.93
N GLU A 61 -2.58 -4.84 6.92
CA GLU A 61 -1.59 -4.98 7.99
C GLU A 61 -0.79 -3.69 8.20
N ASN A 62 -0.29 -3.08 7.13
CA ASN A 62 0.55 -1.89 7.24
C ASN A 62 -0.25 -0.63 7.61
N LEU A 63 -1.53 -0.55 7.24
CA LEU A 63 -2.43 0.49 7.76
C LEU A 63 -2.58 0.37 9.29
N ALA A 64 -2.76 -0.84 9.81
CA ALA A 64 -2.84 -1.07 11.26
C ALA A 64 -1.53 -0.73 11.97
N LEU A 65 -0.39 -1.17 11.42
CA LEU A 65 0.94 -0.88 11.98
C LEU A 65 1.24 0.62 12.04
N LEU A 66 0.93 1.35 10.96
CA LEU A 66 1.17 2.79 10.91
C LEU A 66 0.18 3.59 11.77
N ALA A 67 -1.03 3.08 11.99
CA ALA A 67 -2.04 3.70 12.86
C ALA A 67 -1.78 3.47 14.37
N ALA A 68 -1.06 2.41 14.75
CA ALA A 68 -0.75 2.13 16.14
C ALA A 68 0.12 3.24 16.78
N PRO A 69 -0.17 3.69 18.03
CA PRO A 69 0.67 4.62 18.76
C PRO A 69 2.13 4.17 18.73
N ARG A 70 3.05 5.08 18.39
CA ARG A 70 4.50 4.77 18.24
C ARG A 70 5.15 4.21 19.52
N LEU A 71 4.46 4.26 20.66
CA LEU A 71 4.86 3.63 21.93
C LEU A 71 5.14 2.12 21.82
N HIS A 72 4.54 1.40 20.87
CA HIS A 72 4.82 -0.02 20.63
C HIS A 72 5.97 -0.30 19.65
N ARG A 73 6.61 0.76 19.12
CA ARG A 73 7.70 0.65 18.13
C ARG A 73 9.03 1.03 18.82
N SER A 74 9.38 0.31 19.88
CA SER A 74 10.72 0.42 20.50
C SER A 74 11.74 -0.29 19.58
N PRO A 75 12.95 0.28 19.39
CA PRO A 75 13.97 -0.26 18.48
C PRO A 75 14.44 -1.68 18.82
#